data_AF-A0A2K3M6E7-F1
#
_entry.id   AF-A0A2K3M6E7-F1
#
_cell.length_a   1.000
_cell.length_b   1.000
_cell.length_c   1.000
_cell.angle_alpha   90.00
_cell.angle_beta   90.00
_cell.angle_gamma   90.00
#
_symmetry.space_group_name_H-M   'P 1'
#
loop_
_entity.id
_entity.type
_entity.pdbx_description
1 polymer ?
#
loop_
_entity_poly.entity_id
_entity_poly.type
_entity_poly.pdbx_seq_one_letter_code
_entity_poly.pdbx_strand_id
1 'polypeptide(L)'
;MFLNSQLHSKHSLIHGNTSKFKLLTALSPSPLTDSSSNLQVDDEAEVETGSEKFDWYSQWYALMPLCDLDKRAPHAKKVMGIDVVIWWDRNEGEWKVFDDACPHRLAPLSEGRIDQWG
;
A
#
# COMPACT_ATOMS: atom_id res chain seq x y z
N MET A 1 -27.83 3.75 -5.60
CA MET A 1 -27.84 3.70 -4.13
C MET A 1 -26.50 4.24 -3.67
N PHE A 2 -26.49 5.44 -3.09
CA PHE A 2 -25.29 6.15 -2.70
C PHE A 2 -24.77 5.58 -1.38
N LEU A 3 -23.51 5.13 -1.32
CA LEU A 3 -22.82 4.93 -0.05
C LEU A 3 -22.04 6.20 0.28
N ASN A 4 -22.66 7.06 1.08
CA ASN A 4 -21.95 8.06 1.86
C ASN A 4 -21.32 7.35 3.06
N SER A 5 -19.99 7.36 3.14
CA SER A 5 -19.29 7.08 4.39
C SER A 5 -18.16 8.09 4.54
N GLN A 6 -18.49 9.21 5.19
CA GLN A 6 -17.48 10.04 5.86
C GLN A 6 -16.88 9.20 6.99
N LEU A 7 -15.66 8.73 6.80
CA LEU A 7 -14.83 8.20 7.90
C LEU A 7 -13.70 9.20 8.13
N HIS A 8 -13.90 10.08 9.11
CA HIS A 8 -12.79 10.82 9.70
C HIS A 8 -11.98 9.85 10.58
N SER A 9 -10.98 9.22 9.98
CA SER A 9 -9.96 8.47 10.72
C SER A 9 -8.96 9.46 11.33
N LYS A 10 -8.98 9.60 12.65
CA LYS A 10 -7.88 10.21 13.43
C LYS A 10 -7.07 9.09 14.09
N HIS A 11 -6.47 8.22 13.29
CA HIS A 11 -5.47 7.29 13.82
C HIS A 11 -4.10 7.99 13.80
N SER A 12 -3.49 8.13 14.97
CA SER A 12 -2.09 8.54 15.10
C SER A 12 -1.22 7.50 14.41
N LEU A 13 -0.60 7.88 13.29
CA LEU A 13 0.36 7.03 12.58
C LEU A 13 1.57 6.82 13.50
N ILE A 14 1.67 5.64 14.09
CA ILE A 14 2.90 5.15 14.68
C ILE A 14 3.88 5.02 13.54
N HIS A 15 4.95 5.82 13.57
CA HIS A 15 6.02 5.86 12.58
C HIS A 15 6.84 4.55 12.66
N GLY A 16 6.33 3.49 12.04
CA GLY A 16 6.91 2.16 12.03
C GLY A 16 7.64 1.85 10.73
N ASN A 17 8.97 1.82 10.83
CA ASN A 17 9.94 1.13 9.97
C ASN A 17 9.99 1.50 8.47
N THR A 18 11.06 2.20 8.08
CA THR A 18 11.43 2.42 6.68
C THR A 18 11.90 1.10 6.06
N SER A 19 10.99 0.36 5.44
CA SER A 19 11.39 -0.78 4.63
C SER A 19 12.27 -0.30 3.47
N LYS A 20 13.54 -0.68 3.49
CA LYS A 20 14.53 -0.32 2.46
C LYS A 20 14.35 -1.22 1.24
N PHE A 21 13.26 -1.07 0.52
CA PHE A 21 13.13 -1.66 -0.80
C PHE A 21 13.95 -0.82 -1.80
N LYS A 22 14.94 -1.45 -2.44
CA LYS A 22 15.66 -0.84 -3.56
C LYS A 22 14.68 -0.68 -4.72
N LEU A 23 14.16 0.53 -4.90
CA LEU A 23 13.36 0.90 -6.07
C LEU A 23 14.25 0.78 -7.32
N LEU A 24 13.87 -0.11 -8.23
CA LEU A 24 14.32 -0.05 -9.62
C LEU A 24 13.46 1.02 -10.30
N THR A 25 13.99 2.24 -10.40
CA THR A 25 13.36 3.33 -11.15
C THR A 25 13.33 2.93 -12.63
N ALA A 26 12.17 2.47 -13.11
CA ALA A 26 11.93 2.37 -14.54
C ALA A 26 11.87 3.79 -15.11
N LEU A 27 12.85 4.14 -15.95
CA LEU A 27 12.86 5.40 -16.69
C LEU A 27 11.71 5.38 -17.69
N SER A 28 10.65 6.13 -17.40
CA SER A 28 9.63 6.45 -18.39
C SER A 28 10.27 7.30 -19.49
N PRO A 29 10.13 6.96 -20.78
CA PRO A 29 10.63 7.82 -21.85
C PRO A 29 9.80 9.12 -21.90
N SER A 30 10.49 10.24 -22.07
CA SER A 30 9.86 11.54 -22.33
C SER A 30 9.28 11.58 -23.75
N PRO A 31 8.09 12.17 -23.97
CA PRO A 31 7.58 12.37 -25.31
C PRO A 31 8.45 13.41 -26.04
N LEU A 32 8.94 13.05 -27.22
CA LEU A 32 9.57 13.97 -28.16
C LEU A 32 8.47 14.75 -28.88
N THR A 33 8.42 16.06 -28.67
CA THR A 33 7.71 16.97 -29.58
C THR A 33 8.67 18.07 -29.97
N ASP A 34 8.97 18.09 -31.27
CA ASP A 34 9.84 19.04 -31.96
C ASP A 34 9.05 20.32 -32.31
N SER A 35 9.79 21.42 -32.53
CA SER A 35 9.40 22.71 -33.12
C SER A 35 8.99 23.88 -32.20
N SER A 36 10.02 24.69 -31.93
CA SER A 36 10.12 26.16 -31.85
C SER A 36 8.87 27.05 -32.00
N SER A 37 8.61 27.85 -30.96
CA SER A 37 8.43 29.31 -31.11
C SER A 37 8.70 30.00 -29.78
N ASN A 38 9.69 30.89 -29.79
CA ASN A 38 10.12 31.71 -28.67
C ASN A 38 9.12 32.88 -28.48
N LEU A 39 8.36 32.88 -27.39
CA LEU A 39 7.70 34.08 -26.87
C LEU A 39 7.89 34.11 -25.36
N GLN A 40 8.73 35.05 -24.93
CA GLN A 40 8.84 35.48 -23.53
C GLN A 40 7.54 36.19 -23.18
N VAL A 41 6.82 35.63 -22.21
CA VAL A 41 5.74 36.31 -21.49
C VAL A 41 6.19 36.35 -20.05
N ASP A 42 6.62 37.54 -19.65
CA ASP A 42 7.02 37.89 -18.30
C ASP A 42 5.73 38.12 -17.49
N ASP A 43 5.21 37.05 -16.89
CA ASP A 43 4.19 37.12 -15.83
C ASP A 43 4.59 36.06 -14.79
N GLU A 44 5.36 36.50 -13.78
CA GLU A 44 5.62 35.76 -12.55
C GLU A 44 4.32 35.63 -11.75
N ALA A 45 3.38 34.85 -12.28
CA ALA A 45 2.57 34.03 -11.41
C ALA A 45 3.41 32.77 -11.14
N GLU A 46 4.07 32.72 -9.98
CA GLU A 46 4.45 31.47 -9.35
C GLU A 46 3.16 30.64 -9.20
N VAL A 47 2.77 29.93 -10.24
CA VAL A 47 2.00 28.72 -10.06
C VAL A 47 3.01 27.75 -9.49
N GLU A 48 3.17 27.82 -8.17
CA GLU A 48 3.55 26.68 -7.35
C GLU A 48 2.49 25.61 -7.65
N THR A 49 2.66 24.91 -8.78
CA THR A 49 2.06 23.60 -8.96
C THR A 49 2.81 22.71 -7.98
N GLY A 50 2.49 22.85 -6.70
CA GLY A 50 2.78 21.91 -5.64
C GLY A 50 2.04 20.62 -5.98
N SER A 51 2.48 19.93 -7.03
CA SER A 51 2.03 18.59 -7.32
C SER A 51 2.61 17.74 -6.21
N GLU A 52 1.82 17.50 -5.18
CA GLU A 52 2.15 16.56 -4.13
C GLU A 52 2.50 15.22 -4.79
N LYS A 53 3.67 14.68 -4.45
CA LYS A 53 4.10 13.39 -4.99
C LYS A 53 3.12 12.32 -4.51
N PHE A 54 2.55 11.57 -5.45
CA PHE A 54 1.67 10.46 -5.12
C PHE A 54 2.38 9.43 -4.22
N ASP A 55 1.88 9.25 -3.00
CA ASP A 55 2.37 8.23 -2.09
C ASP A 55 1.71 6.89 -2.40
N TRP A 56 2.46 6.02 -3.06
CA TRP A 56 2.04 4.68 -3.44
C TRP A 56 1.76 3.78 -2.23
N TYR A 57 2.34 4.01 -1.06
CA TYR A 57 2.18 3.13 0.10
C TYR A 57 0.97 3.48 0.97
N SER A 58 0.37 4.65 0.75
CA SER A 58 -0.81 5.13 1.50
C SER A 58 -2.11 4.98 0.72
N GLN A 59 -2.23 3.93 -0.11
CA GLN A 59 -3.38 3.68 -0.97
C GLN A 59 -3.97 2.29 -0.73
N TRP A 60 -5.23 2.11 -1.12
CA TRP A 60 -5.92 0.82 -1.05
C TRP A 60 -5.57 -0.06 -2.25
N TYR A 61 -5.15 -1.29 -1.97
CA TYR A 61 -4.86 -2.30 -2.98
C TYR A 61 -5.60 -3.60 -2.67
N ALA A 62 -6.21 -4.20 -3.69
CA ALA A 62 -6.79 -5.53 -3.57
C ALA A 62 -5.66 -6.57 -3.51
N LEU A 63 -5.74 -7.51 -2.55
CA LEU A 63 -4.75 -8.58 -2.39
C LEU A 63 -5.17 -9.87 -3.09
N MET A 64 -6.35 -10.39 -2.77
CA MET A 64 -6.87 -11.66 -3.28
C MET A 64 -8.40 -11.68 -3.29
N PRO A 65 -9.03 -12.43 -4.21
CA PRO A 65 -10.44 -12.80 -4.10
C PRO A 65 -10.71 -13.65 -2.84
N LEU A 66 -11.87 -13.45 -2.22
CA LEU A 66 -12.26 -14.22 -1.03
C LEU A 66 -12.47 -15.71 -1.28
N CYS A 67 -12.78 -16.10 -2.53
CA CYS A 67 -12.94 -17.51 -2.90
C CYS A 67 -11.62 -18.30 -2.88
N ASP A 68 -10.48 -17.60 -2.93
CA ASP A 68 -9.16 -18.21 -2.96
C ASP A 68 -8.52 -18.28 -1.56
N LEU A 69 -9.19 -17.71 -0.54
CA LEU A 69 -8.72 -17.68 0.84
C LEU A 69 -9.43 -18.75 1.68
N ASP A 70 -8.68 -19.77 2.09
CA ASP A 70 -9.13 -20.75 3.08
C ASP A 70 -9.04 -20.16 4.50
N LYS A 71 -10.18 -20.05 5.20
CA LYS A 71 -10.28 -19.56 6.58
C LYS A 71 -9.53 -20.43 7.61
N ARG A 72 -9.01 -21.59 7.20
CA ARG A 72 -8.34 -22.54 8.10
C ARG A 72 -6.83 -22.35 8.18
N ALA A 73 -6.23 -21.56 7.29
CA ALA A 73 -4.79 -21.38 7.20
C ALA A 73 -4.44 -19.90 6.98
N PRO A 74 -3.26 -19.46 7.45
CA PRO A 74 -2.72 -18.17 7.06
C PRO A 74 -2.20 -18.23 5.61
N HIS A 75 -2.26 -17.10 4.90
CA HIS A 75 -1.87 -17.00 3.49
C HIS A 75 -0.80 -15.93 3.30
N ALA A 76 0.37 -16.33 2.79
CA ALA A 76 1.42 -15.40 2.37
C ALA A 76 1.01 -14.67 1.08
N LYS A 77 1.17 -13.34 1.04
CA LYS A 77 1.00 -12.52 -0.16
C LYS A 77 2.05 -11.41 -0.20
N LYS A 78 2.30 -10.91 -1.41
CA LYS A 78 3.22 -9.80 -1.67
C LYS A 78 2.50 -8.69 -2.43
N VAL A 79 2.53 -7.48 -1.90
CA VAL A 79 1.96 -6.28 -2.53
C VAL A 79 2.96 -5.14 -2.44
N MET A 80 3.29 -4.51 -3.58
CA MET A 80 4.25 -3.40 -3.62
C MET A 80 5.60 -3.70 -2.93
N GLY A 81 6.04 -4.95 -2.98
CA GLY A 81 7.27 -5.42 -2.32
C GLY A 81 7.13 -5.77 -0.84
N ILE A 82 5.99 -5.46 -0.20
CA ILE A 82 5.69 -5.79 1.19
C ILE A 82 5.14 -7.20 1.28
N ASP A 83 5.76 -8.04 2.11
CA ASP A 83 5.30 -9.38 2.46
C ASP A 83 4.25 -9.28 3.58
N VAL A 84 3.04 -9.78 3.32
CA VAL A 84 1.90 -9.74 4.25
C VAL A 84 1.31 -11.14 4.44
N VAL A 85 0.80 -11.39 5.65
CA VAL A 85 0.04 -12.59 6.00
C VAL A 85 -1.44 -12.22 6.14
N ILE A 86 -2.31 -12.98 5.48
CA ILE A 86 -3.77 -12.85 5.56
C ILE A 86 -4.33 -14.05 6.33
N TRP A 87 -5.14 -13.83 7.35
CA TRP A 87 -5.82 -14.92 8.07
C TRP A 87 -7.23 -14.54 8.50
N TRP A 88 -8.05 -15.57 8.78
CA TRP A 88 -9.39 -15.38 9.32
C TRP A 88 -9.34 -15.43 10.84
N ASP A 89 -9.63 -14.30 11.47
CA ASP A 89 -9.83 -14.22 12.90
C ASP A 89 -11.20 -14.81 13.25
N ARG A 90 -11.20 -15.90 14.01
CA ARG A 90 -12.43 -16.61 14.39
C ARG A 90 -13.19 -15.92 15.52
N ASN A 91 -12.48 -15.17 16.36
CA ASN A 91 -13.07 -14.46 17.47
C ASN A 91 -13.81 -13.20 16.98
N GLU A 92 -13.19 -12.47 16.05
CA GLU A 92 -13.80 -11.25 15.49
C GLU A 92 -14.65 -11.52 14.25
N GLY A 93 -14.49 -12.68 13.61
CA GLY A 93 -15.26 -13.04 12.44
C GLY A 93 -14.92 -12.19 11.21
N GLU A 94 -13.65 -11.80 11.08
CA GLU A 94 -13.17 -10.95 10.00
C GLU A 94 -11.79 -11.37 9.48
N TRP A 95 -11.44 -10.88 8.29
CA TRP A 95 -10.11 -11.08 7.72
C TRP A 95 -9.14 -10.05 8.31
N LYS A 96 -7.98 -10.52 8.77
CA LYS A 96 -6.87 -9.71 9.26
C LYS A 96 -5.69 -9.81 8.30
N VAL A 97 -4.89 -8.74 8.26
CA VAL A 97 -3.69 -8.65 7.42
C VAL A 97 -2.57 -7.97 8.20
N PHE A 98 -1.45 -8.66 8.42
CA PHE A 98 -0.24 -8.13 9.07
C PHE A 98 0.99 -8.30 8.17
N ASP A 99 2.10 -7.67 8.53
CA ASP A 99 3.42 -7.99 7.99
C ASP A 99 3.72 -9.47 8.21
N ASP A 100 4.22 -10.16 7.19
CA ASP A 100 4.55 -11.59 7.27
C ASP A 100 5.89 -11.84 7.98
N ALA A 101 6.03 -11.32 9.19
CA ALA A 101 7.24 -11.44 9.99
C ALA A 101 6.89 -11.45 11.48
N CYS A 102 7.32 -12.51 12.17
CA CYS A 102 7.21 -12.62 13.61
C CYS A 102 8.04 -11.51 14.29
N PRO A 103 7.48 -10.71 15.19
CA PRO A 103 8.19 -9.58 15.82
C PRO A 103 9.39 -10.01 16.68
N HIS A 104 9.49 -11.29 17.04
CA HIS A 104 10.60 -11.80 17.84
C HIS A 104 11.84 -12.15 16.99
N ARG A 105 11.66 -12.89 15.88
CA ARG A 105 12.78 -13.46 15.09
C ARG A 105 12.58 -13.39 13.58
N LEU A 106 11.58 -12.67 13.10
CA LEU A 106 11.27 -12.46 11.69
C LEU A 106 10.95 -13.75 10.91
N ALA A 107 10.57 -14.82 11.59
CA ALA A 107 10.02 -16.00 10.93
C ALA A 107 8.69 -15.63 10.24
N PRO A 108 8.42 -16.11 9.02
CA PRO A 108 7.16 -15.86 8.34
C PRO A 108 5.99 -16.40 9.15
N LEU A 109 5.02 -15.55 9.43
CA LEU A 109 3.81 -15.91 10.16
C LEU A 109 2.91 -16.83 9.32
N SER A 110 2.98 -16.69 8.00
CA SER A 110 2.28 -17.53 7.03
C SER A 110 2.69 -19.01 7.05
N GLU A 111 3.87 -19.35 7.60
CA GLU A 111 4.28 -20.75 7.84
C GLU A 111 3.78 -21.29 9.19
N GLY A 112 3.12 -20.44 9.99
CA GLY A 112 2.59 -20.77 11.31
C GLY A 112 1.20 -21.40 11.30
N ARG A 113 0.48 -21.23 12.41
CA ARG A 113 -0.90 -21.70 12.60
C ARG A 113 -1.71 -20.62 13.30
N ILE A 114 -2.97 -20.49 12.89
CA ILE A 114 -4.00 -19.68 13.56
C ILE A 114 -4.31 -20.37 14.89
N ASP A 115 -4.18 -19.65 16.00
CA ASP A 115 -4.43 -20.21 17.33
C ASP A 115 -5.95 -20.16 17.66
N GLN A 116 -6.31 -20.40 18.91
CA GLN A 116 -7.72 -20.39 19.32
C GLN A 116 -8.28 -18.98 19.56
N TRP A 117 -7.42 -17.97 19.68
CA TRP A 117 -7.79 -16.58 19.94
C TRP A 117 -7.91 -15.75 18.65
N GLY A 118 -7.38 -16.24 17.53
CA GLY A 118 -7.50 -15.59 16.21
C GLY A 118 -6.14 -15.49 15.54
#